data_AF-A0A9X1UCH6-F1
#
_entry.id   AF-A0A9X1UCH6-F1
#
_cell.length_a   1.000
_cell.length_b   1.000
_cell.length_c   1.000
_cell.angle_alpha   90.00
_cell.angle_beta   90.00
_cell.angle_gamma   90.00
#
_symmetry.space_group_name_H-M   'P 1'
#
loop_
_entity.id
_entity.type
_entity.pdbx_description
1 polymer ?
#
loop_
_entity_poly.entity_id
_entity_poly.type
_entity_poly.pdbx_seq_one_letter_code
_entity_poly.pdbx_strand_id
1 'polypeptide(L)'
;MQKEVLIFKKRGFPSIKIFDKHFEIKAIDHWEYRSFKYSEIKEIFHYNPNKTWWRKLYIQMSYTAQLFSNSEPKILKVLLKNGGEWTYKTSSTYDPQFRKALILIGRKLS
;
A
#
# COMPACT_ATOMS: atom_id res chain seq x y z
N MET A 1 -24.73 -10.22 -5.49
CA MET A 1 -23.57 -9.92 -4.61
C MET A 1 -22.32 -10.46 -5.29
N GLN A 2 -21.26 -9.65 -5.46
CA GLN A 2 -19.98 -10.18 -5.96
C GLN A 2 -19.28 -10.97 -4.84
N LYS A 3 -18.68 -12.11 -5.17
CA LYS A 3 -18.00 -12.97 -4.19
C LYS A 3 -16.69 -12.31 -3.76
N GLU A 4 -16.51 -12.13 -2.45
CA GLU A 4 -15.24 -11.68 -1.89
C GLU A 4 -14.21 -12.80 -2.00
N VAL A 5 -13.12 -12.53 -2.72
CA VAL A 5 -12.02 -13.48 -2.94
C VAL A 5 -11.08 -13.48 -1.75
N LEU A 6 -10.81 -12.30 -1.18
CA LEU A 6 -9.94 -12.13 -0.03
C LEU A 6 -10.25 -10.83 0.71
N ILE A 7 -10.21 -10.89 2.04
CA ILE A 7 -10.27 -9.72 2.93
C ILE A 7 -8.98 -9.66 3.73
N PHE A 8 -8.30 -8.52 3.68
CA PHE A 8 -7.18 -8.20 4.54
C PHE A 8 -7.55 -7.04 5.48
N LYS A 9 -7.42 -7.27 6.78
CA LYS A 9 -7.65 -6.26 7.82
C LYS A 9 -6.65 -6.48 8.96
N LYS A 10 -5.72 -5.55 9.13
CA LYS A 10 -4.75 -5.55 10.22
C LYS A 10 -4.45 -4.13 10.68
N ARG A 11 -4.32 -3.93 11.98
CA ARG A 11 -3.96 -2.61 12.56
C ARG A 11 -2.63 -2.14 11.97
N GLY A 12 -2.55 -0.86 11.61
CA GLY A 12 -1.37 -0.25 11.01
C GLY A 12 -1.25 -0.46 9.50
N PHE A 13 -2.20 -1.13 8.84
CA PHE A 13 -2.25 -1.25 7.39
C PHE A 13 -3.61 -0.79 6.86
N PRO A 14 -3.68 -0.33 5.61
CA PRO A 14 -4.96 -0.11 4.95
C PRO A 14 -5.69 -1.45 4.82
N SER A 15 -7.01 -1.44 5.01
CA SER A 15 -7.82 -2.63 4.81
C SER A 15 -8.08 -2.82 3.33
N ILE A 16 -7.94 -4.05 2.84
CA ILE A 16 -8.11 -4.37 1.42
C ILE A 16 -9.17 -5.45 1.29
N LYS A 17 -10.15 -5.24 0.40
CA LYS A 17 -11.08 -6.26 -0.05
C LYS A 17 -10.86 -6.52 -1.53
N ILE A 18 -10.78 -7.79 -1.92
CA ILE A 18 -10.52 -8.21 -3.30
C ILE A 18 -11.75 -8.92 -3.83
N PHE A 19 -12.25 -8.46 -4.97
CA PHE A 19 -13.36 -9.06 -5.70
C PHE A 19 -12.89 -9.49 -7.08
N ASP A 20 -13.79 -10.06 -7.88
CA ASP A 20 -13.42 -10.51 -9.22
C ASP A 20 -13.13 -9.36 -10.18
N LYS A 21 -13.92 -8.29 -10.13
CA LYS A 21 -13.85 -7.17 -11.09
C LYS A 21 -13.20 -5.90 -10.53
N HIS A 22 -13.03 -5.82 -9.22
CA HIS A 22 -12.50 -4.65 -8.55
C HIS A 22 -11.86 -5.03 -7.21
N PHE A 23 -11.18 -4.08 -6.58
CA PHE A 23 -10.78 -4.16 -5.18
C PHE A 23 -11.16 -2.87 -4.46
N GLU A 24 -11.27 -2.94 -3.15
CA GLU A 24 -11.54 -1.80 -2.30
C GLU A 24 -10.42 -1.60 -1.29
N ILE A 25 -10.03 -0.35 -1.07
CA ILE A 25 -9.05 0.02 -0.06
C ILE A 25 -9.67 1.04 0.90
N LYS A 26 -9.50 0.79 2.19
CA LYS A 26 -9.80 1.76 3.26
C LYS A 26 -8.52 2.16 3.98
N ALA A 27 -8.29 3.46 4.12
CA ALA A 27 -7.14 3.98 4.87
C ALA A 27 -7.23 3.65 6.37
N ILE A 28 -6.12 3.80 7.09
CA ILE A 28 -6.03 3.44 8.52
C ILE A 28 -6.94 4.34 9.37
N ASP A 29 -7.04 5.60 8.98
CA ASP A 29 -7.68 6.73 9.67
C ASP A 29 -9.02 7.16 9.05
N HIS A 30 -9.47 6.49 7.98
CA HIS A 30 -10.75 6.77 7.34
C HIS A 30 -11.75 5.62 7.51
N TRP A 31 -13.05 5.95 7.58
CA TRP A 31 -14.12 4.96 7.72
C TRP A 31 -14.59 4.35 6.40
N GLU A 32 -14.39 5.05 5.28
CA GLU A 32 -14.93 4.66 3.98
C GLU A 32 -13.94 3.87 3.13
N TYR A 33 -14.47 2.85 2.44
CA TYR A 33 -13.75 2.13 1.40
C TYR A 33 -13.83 2.88 0.08
N ARG A 34 -12.68 2.98 -0.60
CA ARG A 34 -12.61 3.43 -1.98
C ARG A 34 -12.50 2.23 -2.90
N SER A 35 -13.35 2.19 -3.92
CA SER A 35 -13.39 1.11 -4.92
C SER A 35 -12.54 1.44 -6.14
N PHE A 36 -11.86 0.43 -6.66
CA PHE A 36 -10.95 0.50 -7.81
C PHE A 36 -11.22 -0.65 -8.77
N LYS A 37 -11.69 -0.36 -9.99
CA LYS A 37 -11.87 -1.38 -11.01
C LYS A 37 -10.53 -1.72 -11.65
N TYR A 38 -10.25 -3.02 -11.83
CA TYR A 38 -8.99 -3.46 -12.44
C TYR A 38 -8.75 -2.84 -13.82
N SER A 39 -9.82 -2.66 -14.61
CA SER A 39 -9.75 -2.04 -15.94
C SER A 39 -9.22 -0.60 -15.95
N GLU A 40 -9.37 0.13 -14.84
CA GLU A 40 -9.02 1.54 -14.69
C GLU A 40 -7.62 1.73 -14.07
N ILE A 41 -7.05 0.69 -13.45
CA ILE A 41 -5.73 0.74 -12.82
C ILE A 41 -4.64 0.58 -13.86
N LYS A 42 -3.62 1.45 -13.76
CA LYS A 42 -2.35 1.31 -14.49
C LYS A 42 -1.38 0.46 -13.68
N GLU A 43 -1.20 0.79 -12.39
CA GLU A 43 -0.25 0.10 -11.52
C GLU A 43 -0.65 0.22 -10.05
N ILE A 44 -0.23 -0.75 -9.25
CA ILE A 44 -0.23 -0.68 -7.79
C ILE A 44 1.13 -1.10 -7.26
N PHE A 45 1.73 -0.30 -6.39
CA PHE A 45 3.05 -0.61 -5.84
C PHE A 45 3.21 -0.16 -4.40
N HIS A 46 4.04 -0.90 -3.66
CA HIS A 46 4.34 -0.67 -2.26
C HIS A 46 5.83 -0.36 -2.11
N TYR A 47 6.15 0.84 -1.63
CA TYR A 47 7.53 1.31 -1.56
C TYR A 47 7.82 2.00 -0.22
N ASN A 48 9.10 2.07 0.12
CA ASN A 48 9.56 2.91 1.22
C ASN A 48 9.96 4.27 0.64
N PRO A 49 9.24 5.38 0.96
CA PRO A 49 9.57 6.71 0.44
C PRO A 49 10.96 7.20 0.85
N ASN A 50 11.56 6.59 1.88
CA ASN A 50 12.81 7.06 2.50
C ASN A 50 14.05 6.34 1.95
N LYS A 51 13.91 5.61 0.85
CA LYS A 51 15.04 5.06 0.08
C LYS A 51 15.76 6.10 -0.80
N THR A 52 15.44 7.38 -0.69
CA THR A 52 16.16 8.46 -1.38
C THR A 52 17.61 8.58 -0.86
N TRP A 53 18.56 8.73 -1.77
CA TRP A 53 20.00 8.69 -1.45
C TRP A 53 20.44 9.77 -0.45
N TRP A 54 19.91 10.99 -0.53
CA TRP A 54 20.19 12.08 0.42
C TRP A 54 19.76 11.78 1.86
N ARG A 55 18.65 11.03 2.04
CA ARG A 55 18.13 10.68 3.36
C ARG A 55 18.95 9.56 4.01
N LYS A 56 19.56 8.67 3.21
CA LYS A 56 20.57 7.71 3.69
C LYS A 56 21.79 8.42 4.27
N LEU A 57 22.25 9.49 3.62
CA LEU A 57 23.38 10.29 4.09
C LEU A 57 23.05 10.98 5.42
N TYR A 58 21.84 11.55 5.55
CA TYR A 58 21.35 12.14 6.80
C TYR A 58 21.28 11.10 7.94
N ILE A 59 20.83 9.88 7.66
CA ILE A 59 20.79 8.79 8.65
C ILE A 59 22.20 8.37 9.07
N GLN A 60 23.15 8.25 8.15
CA GLN A 60 24.54 7.95 8.53
C GLN A 60 25.15 9.01 9.45
N MET A 61 24.82 10.28 9.23
CA MET A 61 25.41 11.41 9.94
C MET A 61 24.69 11.77 11.26
N SER A 62 23.53 11.18 11.56
CA SER A 62 22.74 11.51 12.75
C SER A 62 22.37 10.28 13.59
N TYR A 63 22.84 10.25 14.84
CA TYR A 63 22.59 9.18 15.80
C TYR A 63 21.09 8.98 16.11
N THR A 64 20.32 10.06 16.19
CA THR A 64 18.85 9.98 16.39
C THR A 64 18.15 9.45 15.15
N ALA A 65 18.59 9.85 13.95
CA ALA A 65 18.04 9.34 12.69
C ALA A 65 18.30 7.83 12.51
N GLN A 66 19.45 7.31 12.98
CA GLN A 66 19.72 5.86 13.01
C GLN A 66 18.70 5.10 13.85
N LEU A 67 18.39 5.60 15.06
CA LEU A 67 17.45 4.97 16.00
C LEU A 67 16.01 4.93 15.46
N PHE A 68 15.56 5.95 14.71
CA PHE A 68 14.19 6.03 14.21
C PHE A 68 14.01 5.56 12.75
N SER A 69 15.08 5.32 12.00
CA SER A 69 15.05 4.93 10.56
C SER A 69 14.23 3.68 10.24
N ASN A 70 14.14 2.71 11.17
CA ASN A 70 13.39 1.46 10.99
C ASN A 70 11.88 1.57 11.29
N SER A 71 11.43 2.71 11.83
CA SER A 71 10.06 2.92 12.28
C SER A 71 9.16 3.65 11.28
N GLU A 72 9.71 4.11 10.15
CA GLU A 72 8.98 4.98 9.23
C GLU A 72 7.99 4.23 8.32
N PRO A 73 6.76 4.74 8.16
CA PRO A 73 5.69 4.06 7.43
C PRO A 73 5.99 3.95 5.93
N LYS A 74 5.72 2.77 5.36
CA LYS A 74 5.80 2.55 3.91
C LYS A 74 4.54 3.11 3.22
N ILE A 75 4.61 3.35 1.92
CA ILE A 75 3.48 3.87 1.13
C ILE A 75 3.00 2.81 0.13
N LEU A 76 1.70 2.55 0.13
CA LEU A 76 1.00 1.86 -0.95
C LEU A 76 0.42 2.92 -1.90
N LYS A 77 0.77 2.86 -3.17
CA LYS A 77 0.29 3.78 -4.20
C LYS A 77 -0.51 3.03 -5.26
N VAL A 78 -1.65 3.59 -5.63
CA VAL A 78 -2.52 3.14 -6.72
C VAL A 78 -2.51 4.22 -7.80
N LEU A 79 -2.09 3.87 -9.00
CA LEU A 79 -2.05 4.75 -10.17
C LEU A 79 -3.08 4.31 -11.19
N LEU A 80 -3.95 5.22 -11.61
CA LEU A 80 -4.94 5.00 -12.65
C LEU A 80 -4.38 5.26 -14.05
N LYS A 81 -5.02 4.67 -15.06
CA LYS A 81 -4.68 4.91 -16.47
C LYS A 81 -4.91 6.36 -16.90
N ASN A 82 -5.86 7.06 -16.27
CA ASN A 82 -6.11 8.48 -16.51
C ASN A 82 -5.15 9.42 -15.75
N GLY A 83 -4.14 8.90 -15.05
CA GLY A 83 -3.17 9.67 -14.28
C GLY A 83 -3.59 10.00 -12.85
N GLY A 84 -4.81 9.69 -12.43
CA GLY A 84 -5.23 9.84 -11.03
C GLY A 84 -4.43 8.93 -10.10
N GLU A 85 -4.09 9.42 -8.91
CA GLU A 85 -3.30 8.65 -7.94
C GLU A 85 -3.88 8.70 -6.53
N TRP A 86 -3.74 7.59 -5.81
CA TRP A 86 -4.08 7.48 -4.40
C TRP A 86 -2.92 6.87 -3.64
N THR A 87 -2.65 7.43 -2.47
CA THR A 87 -1.59 6.94 -1.57
C THR A 87 -2.18 6.56 -0.22
N TYR A 88 -1.69 5.46 0.34
CA TYR A 88 -2.08 4.94 1.63
C TYR A 88 -0.84 4.73 2.49
N LYS A 89 -0.87 5.28 3.70
CA LYS A 89 0.13 4.96 4.72
C LYS A 89 -0.01 3.50 5.11
N THR A 90 1.12 2.82 5.30
CA THR A 90 1.20 1.43 5.73
C THR A 90 2.25 1.31 6.82
N SER A 91 2.14 0.31 7.68
CA SER A 91 3.15 0.02 8.69
C SER A 91 4.50 -0.23 8.03
N SER A 92 5.58 0.11 8.75
CA SER A 92 6.95 -0.22 8.35
C SER A 92 7.19 -1.74 8.35
N THR A 93 6.43 -2.48 9.18
CA THR A 93 6.56 -3.92 9.39
C THR A 93 6.18 -4.74 8.16
N TYR A 94 6.82 -5.90 7.99
CA TYR A 94 6.43 -6.86 6.96
C TYR A 94 5.17 -7.60 7.41
N ASP A 95 4.22 -7.75 6.50
CA ASP A 95 3.05 -8.60 6.72
C ASP A 95 2.82 -9.52 5.50
N PRO A 96 2.84 -10.85 5.68
CA PRO A 96 2.71 -11.79 4.57
C PRO A 96 1.30 -11.81 3.97
N GLN A 97 0.25 -11.55 4.75
CA GLN A 97 -1.12 -11.52 4.25
C GLN A 97 -1.38 -10.26 3.41
N PHE A 98 -0.85 -9.12 3.85
CA PHE A 98 -0.85 -7.88 3.08
C PHE A 98 -0.12 -8.10 1.74
N ARG A 99 1.06 -8.72 1.77
CA ARG A 99 1.83 -9.00 0.56
C ARG A 99 1.07 -9.95 -0.38
N LYS A 100 0.41 -10.98 0.16
CA LYS A 100 -0.46 -11.89 -0.60
C LYS A 100 -1.60 -11.13 -1.28
N ALA A 101 -2.24 -10.19 -0.58
CA ALA A 101 -3.29 -9.34 -1.16
C ALA A 101 -2.77 -8.52 -2.35
N LEU A 102 -1.61 -7.88 -2.20
CA LEU A 102 -1.00 -7.11 -3.30
C LEU A 102 -0.63 -7.98 -4.52
N ILE A 103 -0.09 -9.17 -4.29
CA ILE A 103 0.23 -10.12 -5.38
C ILE A 103 -1.05 -10.54 -6.12
N LEU A 104 -2.13 -10.81 -5.40
CA LEU A 104 -3.41 -11.18 -6.01
C LEU A 104 -4.01 -10.04 -6.84
N ILE A 105 -3.92 -8.80 -6.36
CA ILE A 105 -4.31 -7.62 -7.15
C ILE A 105 -3.45 -7.53 -8.40
N GLY A 106 -2.12 -7.63 -8.27
CA GLY A 106 -1.19 -7.59 -9.41
C GLY A 106 -1.50 -8.63 -10.49
N ARG A 107 -1.83 -9.88 -10.09
CA ARG A 107 -2.24 -10.95 -11.01
C ARG A 107 -3.53 -10.65 -11.76
N LYS A 108 -4.43 -9.85 -11.19
CA LYS A 108 -5.70 -9.45 -11.83
C LYS A 108 -5.56 -8.19 -12.71
N LEU A 109 -4.40 -7.53 -12.66
CA LEU A 109 -4.06 -6.37 -13.51
C LEU A 109 -3.32 -6.76 -14.78
N SER A 110 -2.67 -7.93 -14.78
CA SER A 110 -2.03 -8.55 -15.96
C SER A 110 -3.09 -9.21 -16.84
#